data_AF-A0A2V9HB04-F1
#
_entry.id   AF-A0A2V9HB04-F1
#
_cell.length_a   1.000
_cell.length_b   1.000
_cell.length_c   1.000
_cell.angle_alpha   90.00
_cell.angle_beta   90.00
_cell.angle_gamma   90.00
#
_symmetry.space_group_name_H-M   'P 1'
#
loop_
_entity.id
_entity.type
_entity.pdbx_description
1 polymer ?
#
loop_
_entity_poly.entity_id
_entity_poly.type
_entity_poly.pdbx_seq_one_letter_code
_entity_poly.pdbx_strand_id
1 'polypeptide(L)'
;MTERDRQISEIIAEERSRLRNFIRRRVPDPADAEDIVQEVFYELVEANRLLMPIEHVTGWLFRVARNRITDLFRKKKPEPFSDAAVEDEDGQVLQIEDFLPSPDAGPEALYARNVLLD
;
A
#
# COMPACT_ATOMS: atom_id res chain seq x y z
N MET A 1 7.39 15.43 30.35
CA MET A 1 8.06 15.08 29.08
C MET A 1 9.38 14.43 29.43
N THR A 2 9.66 13.22 28.95
CA THR A 2 10.96 12.56 29.19
C THR A 2 12.02 13.15 28.26
N GLU A 3 13.30 12.96 28.58
CA GLU A 3 14.41 13.39 27.72
C GLU A 3 14.35 12.76 26.32
N ARG A 4 13.89 11.51 26.22
CA ARG A 4 13.67 10.83 24.93
C ARG A 4 12.57 11.47 24.10
N ASP A 5 11.47 11.88 24.73
CA ASP A 5 10.36 12.54 24.03
C ASP A 5 10.80 13.87 23.42
N ARG A 6 11.67 14.60 24.14
CA ARG A 6 12.28 15.84 23.65
C ARG A 6 13.19 15.59 22.45
N GLN A 7 14.08 14.60 22.55
CA GLN A 7 14.99 14.23 21.46
C GLN A 7 14.22 13.82 20.19
N ILE A 8 13.14 13.05 20.33
CA ILE A 8 12.32 12.67 19.17
C ILE A 8 11.56 13.85 18.59
N SER A 9 11.03 14.73 19.44
CA SER A 9 10.35 15.94 18.96
C SER A 9 11.30 16.82 18.13
N GLU A 10 12.56 16.93 18.53
CA GLU A 10 13.61 17.63 17.78
C GLU A 10 13.87 16.95 16.42
N ILE A 11 14.02 15.62 16.39
CA ILE A 11 14.21 14.86 15.15
C ILE A 11 13.01 15.01 14.20
N ILE A 12 11.79 14.94 14.73
CA ILE A 12 10.56 15.12 13.94
C ILE A 12 10.56 16.51 13.31
N ALA A 13 10.86 17.55 14.08
CA ALA A 13 10.90 18.91 13.59
C ALA A 13 11.94 19.11 12.47
N GLU A 14 13.12 18.50 12.62
CA GLU A 14 14.20 18.55 11.64
C GLU A 14 13.86 17.80 10.34
N GLU A 15 13.32 16.58 10.44
CA GLU A 15 13.14 15.70 9.29
C GLU A 15 11.79 15.88 8.57
N ARG A 16 10.78 16.53 9.18
CA ARG A 16 9.43 16.67 8.62
C ARG A 16 9.42 17.19 7.19
N SER A 17 10.16 18.26 6.90
CA SER A 17 10.20 18.84 5.56
C SER A 17 10.85 17.89 4.54
N ARG A 18 11.97 17.25 4.92
CA ARG A 18 12.70 16.31 4.05
C ARG A 18 11.87 15.07 3.75
N LEU A 19 11.26 14.48 4.77
CA LEU A 19 10.41 13.30 4.65
C LEU A 19 9.19 13.60 3.77
N ARG A 20 8.49 14.70 4.04
CA ARG A 20 7.33 15.12 3.23
C ARG A 20 7.71 15.34 1.76
N ASN A 21 8.83 16.02 1.49
CA ASN A 21 9.29 16.22 0.11
C ASN A 21 9.69 14.90 -0.58
N PHE A 22 10.25 13.95 0.18
CA PHE A 22 10.57 12.62 -0.32
C PHE A 22 9.32 11.83 -0.73
N ILE A 23 8.26 11.89 0.08
CA ILE A 23 6.98 11.22 -0.16
C ILE A 23 6.23 11.89 -1.32
N ARG A 24 6.10 13.22 -1.33
CA ARG A 24 5.41 13.97 -2.40
C ARG A 24 6.00 13.80 -3.79
N ARG A 25 7.29 13.47 -3.90
CA ARG A 25 7.93 13.14 -5.19
C ARG A 25 7.51 11.78 -5.74
N ARG A 26 6.89 10.93 -4.92
CA ARG A 26 6.53 9.53 -5.25
C ARG A 26 5.03 9.29 -5.20
N VAL A 27 4.31 10.07 -4.41
CA VAL A 27 2.85 9.96 -4.22
C VAL A 27 2.20 11.18 -4.85
N PRO A 28 1.48 11.02 -5.99
CA PRO A 28 0.88 12.14 -6.71
C PRO A 28 -0.24 12.83 -5.94
N ASP A 29 -1.04 12.05 -5.21
CA ASP A 29 -2.15 12.58 -4.44
C ASP A 29 -1.64 13.27 -3.16
N PRO A 30 -1.95 14.56 -2.94
CA PRO A 30 -1.46 15.30 -1.78
C PRO A 30 -2.01 14.81 -0.44
N ALA A 31 -3.21 14.23 -0.41
CA ALA A 31 -3.82 13.72 0.82
C ALA A 31 -3.14 12.42 1.23
N ASP A 32 -3.00 11.46 0.31
CA ASP A 32 -2.25 10.21 0.53
C ASP A 32 -0.81 10.51 1.00
N ALA A 33 -0.17 11.53 0.42
CA ALA A 33 1.18 11.91 0.80
C ALA A 33 1.26 12.44 2.24
N GLU A 34 0.29 13.24 2.69
CA GLU A 34 0.25 13.76 4.06
C GLU A 34 -0.15 12.65 5.06
N ASP A 35 -1.02 11.72 4.66
CA ASP A 35 -1.39 10.56 5.47
C ASP A 35 -0.18 9.66 5.72
N ILE A 36 0.62 9.36 4.69
CA ILE A 36 1.87 8.60 4.87
C ILE A 36 2.85 9.34 5.80
N VAL A 37 2.98 10.66 5.69
CA VAL A 37 3.83 11.44 6.62
C VAL A 37 3.36 11.25 8.06
N GLN A 38 2.05 11.31 8.29
CA GLN A 38 1.46 11.13 9.61
C GLN A 38 1.68 9.71 10.14
N GLU A 39 1.44 8.67 9.32
CA GLU A 39 1.66 7.27 9.68
C GLU A 39 3.12 7.01 10.09
N VAL A 40 4.08 7.53 9.31
CA VAL A 40 5.51 7.34 9.58
C VAL A 40 5.91 7.96 10.93
N PHE A 41 5.43 9.16 11.23
CA PHE A 41 5.72 9.80 12.52
C PHE A 41 4.96 9.16 13.69
N TYR A 42 3.74 8.68 13.46
CA TYR A 42 3.01 7.89 14.43
C TYR A 42 3.79 6.62 14.83
N GLU A 43 4.31 5.88 13.85
CA GLU A 43 5.15 4.71 14.11
C GLU A 43 6.42 5.06 14.89
N LEU A 44 7.03 6.23 14.63
CA LEU A 44 8.21 6.67 15.39
C LEU A 44 7.87 6.88 16.87
N VAL A 45 6.76 7.55 17.14
CA VAL A 45 6.28 7.82 18.50
C VAL A 45 5.96 6.51 19.22
N GLU A 46 5.27 5.58 18.56
CA GLU A 46 4.98 4.26 19.11
C GLU A 46 6.25 3.44 19.37
N ALA A 47 7.20 3.43 18.43
CA ALA A 47 8.47 2.72 18.61
C ALA A 47 9.27 3.26 19.80
N ASN A 48 9.22 4.57 20.04
CA ASN A 48 9.81 5.17 21.23
C ASN A 48 9.09 4.80 22.52
N ARG A 49 7.75 4.80 22.51
CA ARG A 49 6.94 4.38 23.66
C ARG A 49 7.25 2.93 24.05
N LEU A 50 7.50 2.07 23.05
CA LEU A 50 7.88 0.67 23.23
C LEU A 50 9.38 0.45 23.49
N LEU A 51 10.17 1.52 23.63
CA LEU A 51 11.62 1.47 23.88
C LEU A 51 12.39 0.64 22.85
N MET A 52 11.94 0.62 21.60
CA MET A 52 12.61 -0.10 20.54
C MET A 52 14.01 0.49 20.26
N PRO A 53 15.05 -0.34 20.08
CA PRO A 53 16.38 0.14 19.74
C PRO A 53 16.42 0.56 18.26
N ILE A 54 16.35 1.86 17.99
CA ILE A 54 16.54 2.43 16.66
C ILE A 54 17.92 3.10 16.63
N GLU A 55 18.90 2.45 15.98
CA GLU A 55 20.26 2.98 15.88
C GLU A 55 20.33 4.27 15.04
N HIS A 56 19.56 4.31 13.93
CA HIS A 56 19.56 5.43 12.98
C HIS A 56 18.13 5.86 12.64
N VAL A 57 17.57 6.78 13.43
CA VAL A 57 16.17 7.23 13.32
C VAL A 57 15.85 7.77 11.92
N THR A 58 16.73 8.60 11.34
CA THR A 58 16.52 9.11 9.98
C THR A 58 16.47 7.98 8.96
N GLY A 59 17.41 7.04 8.99
CA GLY A 59 17.40 5.89 8.07
C GLY A 59 16.14 5.03 8.22
N TRP A 60 15.69 4.86 9.46
CA TRP A 60 14.46 4.14 9.80
C TRP A 60 13.21 4.85 9.25
N LEU A 61 13.07 6.18 9.42
CA LEU A 61 11.94 6.96 8.90
C LEU A 61 11.76 6.80 7.39
N PHE A 62 12.85 6.91 6.63
CA PHE A 62 12.80 6.78 5.18
C PHE A 62 12.56 5.34 4.71
N ARG A 63 12.95 4.34 5.51
CA ARG A 63 12.60 2.93 5.28
C ARG A 63 11.10 2.71 5.47
N VAL A 64 10.53 3.17 6.58
CA VAL A 64 9.09 3.07 6.86
C VAL A 64 8.29 3.77 5.76
N ALA A 65 8.67 5.00 5.40
CA ALA A 65 8.01 5.75 4.33
C ALA A 65 8.04 5.01 2.98
N ARG A 66 9.18 4.39 2.62
CA ARG A 66 9.27 3.57 1.41
C ARG A 66 8.30 2.39 1.46
N ASN A 67 8.18 1.71 2.59
CA ASN A 67 7.26 0.60 2.75
C ASN A 67 5.80 1.07 2.57
N ARG A 68 5.42 2.16 3.24
CA ARG A 68 4.06 2.75 3.12
C ARG A 68 3.71 3.16 1.69
N ILE A 69 4.66 3.74 0.96
CA ILE A 69 4.49 4.06 -0.46
C ILE A 69 4.27 2.78 -1.28
N THR A 70 5.07 1.73 -1.06
CA THR A 70 4.89 0.44 -1.73
C THR A 70 3.52 -0.17 -1.43
N ASP A 71 3.09 -0.12 -0.17
CA ASP A 71 1.79 -0.64 0.26
C ASP A 71 0.63 0.11 -0.39
N LEU A 72 0.71 1.44 -0.48
CA LEU A 72 -0.27 2.26 -1.19
C LEU A 72 -0.41 1.82 -2.65
N PHE A 73 0.71 1.67 -3.36
CA PHE A 73 0.67 1.24 -4.77
C PHE A 73 0.25 -0.21 -4.95
N ARG A 74 0.57 -1.10 -3.99
CA ARG A 74 0.10 -2.48 -3.99
C ARG A 74 -1.43 -2.54 -3.84
N LYS A 75 -2.01 -1.74 -2.94
CA LYS A 75 -3.46 -1.66 -2.73
C LYS A 75 -4.21 -1.03 -3.90
N LYS A 76 -3.59 -0.07 -4.59
CA LYS A 76 -4.18 0.59 -5.77
C LYS A 76 -4.08 -0.22 -7.05
N LYS A 77 -3.27 -1.28 -7.08
CA LYS A 77 -3.25 -2.20 -8.22
C LYS A 77 -4.60 -2.94 -8.20
N PRO A 78 -5.46 -2.75 -9.21
CA PRO A 78 -6.66 -3.58 -9.32
C PRO A 78 -6.18 -5.02 -9.42
N GLU A 79 -6.76 -5.91 -8.61
CA GLU A 79 -6.62 -7.34 -8.87
C GLU A 79 -7.17 -7.59 -10.29
N PRO A 80 -6.50 -8.41 -11.11
CA PRO A 80 -7.01 -8.77 -12.43
C PRO A 80 -8.45 -9.24 -12.29
N PHE A 81 -9.36 -8.71 -13.13
CA PHE A 81 -10.77 -9.13 -13.08
C PHE A 81 -10.90 -10.65 -13.30
N SER A 82 -9.99 -11.27 -14.05
CA SER A 82 -9.83 -12.72 -14.18
C SER A 82 -9.73 -13.44 -12.82
N ASP A 83 -8.98 -12.89 -11.88
CA ASP A 83 -8.67 -13.59 -10.61
C ASP A 83 -9.79 -13.40 -9.56
N ALA A 84 -10.88 -12.74 -9.93
CA ALA A 84 -12.03 -12.58 -9.06
C ALA A 84 -12.74 -13.94 -8.88
N ALA A 85 -12.87 -14.35 -7.62
CA ALA A 85 -13.54 -15.58 -7.24
C ALA A 85 -14.68 -15.28 -6.24
N VAL A 86 -15.80 -15.96 -6.41
CA VAL A 86 -16.96 -15.90 -5.52
C VAL A 86 -17.30 -17.29 -5.00
N GLU A 87 -17.71 -17.38 -3.74
CA GLU A 87 -18.17 -18.64 -3.14
C GLU A 87 -19.69 -18.72 -3.29
N ASP A 88 -20.20 -19.82 -3.85
CA ASP A 88 -21.63 -20.05 -3.97
C ASP A 88 -22.26 -20.59 -2.66
N GLU A 89 -23.58 -20.77 -2.65
CA GLU A 89 -24.31 -21.25 -1.46
C GLU A 89 -23.91 -22.67 -1.02
N ASP A 90 -23.27 -23.44 -1.89
CA ASP A 90 -22.79 -24.80 -1.64
C ASP A 90 -21.30 -24.83 -1.24
N GLY A 91 -20.65 -23.67 -1.11
CA GLY A 91 -19.23 -23.54 -0.76
C GLY A 91 -18.28 -23.80 -1.94
N GLN A 92 -18.77 -23.78 -3.18
CA GLN A 92 -17.93 -23.89 -4.37
C GLN A 92 -17.35 -22.52 -4.72
N VAL A 93 -16.04 -22.47 -4.93
CA VAL A 93 -15.35 -21.27 -5.41
C VAL A 93 -15.46 -21.22 -6.93
N LEU A 94 -16.24 -20.28 -7.44
CA LEU A 94 -16.41 -20.02 -8.87
C LEU A 94 -15.52 -18.86 -9.29
N GLN A 95 -14.71 -19.05 -10.32
CA GLN A 95 -13.89 -18.01 -10.93
C GLN A 95 -14.63 -17.36 -12.10
N ILE A 96 -14.28 -16.13 -12.45
CA ILE A 96 -14.89 -15.46 -13.61
C ILE A 96 -14.67 -16.27 -14.90
N GLU A 97 -13.55 -17.00 -15.02
CA GLU A 97 -13.26 -17.92 -16.12
C GLU A 97 -14.33 -18.99 -16.31
N ASP A 98 -14.97 -19.46 -15.24
CA ASP A 98 -15.97 -20.53 -15.29
C ASP A 98 -17.27 -20.08 -15.98
N PHE A 99 -17.49 -18.77 -16.07
CA PHE A 99 -18.64 -18.16 -16.74
C PHE A 99 -18.38 -17.75 -18.20
N LEU A 100 -17.13 -17.86 -18.66
CA LEU A 100 -16.76 -17.47 -20.02
C LEU A 100 -16.96 -18.60 -21.02
N PRO A 101 -17.22 -18.28 -22.30
CA PRO A 101 -17.23 -19.28 -23.37
C PRO A 101 -15.91 -20.05 -23.42
N SER A 102 -15.99 -21.36 -23.67
CA SER A 102 -14.80 -22.21 -23.79
C SER A 102 -13.85 -21.68 -24.87
N PRO A 103 -12.52 -21.61 -24.61
CA PRO A 103 -11.55 -21.12 -25.58
C PRO A 103 -11.46 -22.02 -26.84
N ASP A 104 -11.85 -23.28 -26.72
CA ASP A 104 -11.84 -24.25 -27.82
C ASP A 104 -13.16 -24.26 -28.63
N ALA A 105 -14.15 -23.44 -28.23
CA ALA A 105 -15.43 -23.35 -28.94
C ALA A 105 -15.36 -22.53 -30.25
N GLY A 106 -14.17 -22.06 -30.63
CA GLY A 106 -13.89 -21.43 -31.92
C GLY A 106 -13.68 -19.91 -31.84
N PRO A 107 -13.53 -19.25 -33.00
CA PRO A 107 -13.13 -17.84 -33.08
C PRO A 107 -14.09 -16.87 -32.40
N GLU A 108 -15.40 -17.14 -32.46
CA GLU A 108 -16.43 -16.30 -31.85
C GLU A 108 -16.37 -16.34 -30.32
N ALA A 109 -16.07 -17.52 -29.74
CA ALA A 109 -15.90 -17.68 -28.31
C ALA A 109 -14.66 -16.94 -27.78
N LEU A 110 -13.55 -16.99 -28.53
CA LEU A 110 -12.34 -16.22 -28.21
C LEU A 110 -12.60 -14.70 -28.27
N TYR A 111 -13.36 -14.24 -29.26
CA TYR A 111 -13.74 -12.84 -29.37
C TYR A 111 -14.61 -12.39 -28.18
N ALA A 112 -15.65 -13.16 -27.83
CA ALA A 112 -16.51 -12.88 -26.69
C ALA A 112 -15.71 -12.84 -25.38
N ARG A 113 -14.73 -13.75 -25.20
CA ARG A 113 -13.87 -13.78 -24.02
C ARG A 113 -13.00 -12.54 -23.89
N ASN A 114 -12.41 -12.07 -24.99
CA ASN A 114 -11.59 -10.85 -24.97
C ASN A 114 -12.43 -9.60 -24.65
N VAL A 115 -13.63 -9.49 -25.23
CA VAL A 115 -14.54 -8.35 -24.96
C VAL A 115 -15.03 -8.33 -23.51
N LEU A 116 -15.18 -9.49 -22.87
CA LEU A 116 -15.67 -9.59 -21.49
C LEU A 116 -14.56 -9.40 -20.42
N LEU A 117 -13.29 -9.54 -20.80
CA LEU A 117 -12.13 -9.42 -19.90
C LEU A 117 -11.34 -8.10 -20.05
N ASP A 118 -11.61 -7.32 -21.09
CA ASP A 118 -11.08 -5.95 -21.30
C ASP A 118 -11.86 -4.89 -20.49
#